data_AF-A0A5C5V5G6-F1
#
_entry.id   AF-A0A5C5V5G6-F1
#
_cell.length_a   1.000
_cell.length_b   1.000
_cell.length_c   1.000
_cell.angle_alpha   90.00
_cell.angle_beta   90.00
_cell.angle_gamma   90.00
#
_symmetry.space_group_name_H-M   'P 1'
#
loop_
_entity.id
_entity.type
_entity.pdbx_description
1 polymer ?
#
loop_
_entity_poly.entity_id
_entity_poly.type
_entity_poly.pdbx_seq_one_letter_code
_entity_poly.pdbx_strand_id
1 'polypeptide(L)'
;MTHSQTALIAVLIGAAAAMPPTMEAEPLAAEGVEARGSRLTVDPAALMAAPLSQKVSLEFNGQSLREVADWIVANLDLKVRLDQSALRYDSVPLDDHIHESLQEEPLYFLLDRLGAMGIAWVYRDGMLTFTSEDGISSHMITRAYDLGDLLDRGYGREQLLHLLEKVVRPEEWYGSSGEGRAQWLGDVLVVTHAARPQLELQGLFSVLRSPDGRTFVCDPPAHDSIRRRLRQPVRIRMGETPLSEAIKGLADAAAIDIRCDGYSDIDLAKPASLDCSGGRLFDALQELVRDRDLTWGIVAGQVWISSRWPAESMLKTAVYDVLDLCGDLDSTVTLADLIESQAAPESWDGVGNGGVLAVAKPGVLVIRQSDPVHDEVAALLDEVRRVHHAAGQRDHYGPDPAEVVTHYYVMSHDMAKSMAENLPKLVQPWTAPNQAEADGVGSIRLVVSEDREQRAKDGTMRWVPQATLVIRHTRETHEQIRVAIHQVRFGDSRMIGAAASE
;
A
#
# COMPACT_ATOMS: atom_id res chain seq x y z
N MET A 1 90.40 28.93 -4.38
CA MET A 1 89.49 29.97 -4.88
C MET A 1 88.70 29.36 -6.04
N THR A 2 87.66 28.59 -5.69
CA THR A 2 86.24 28.97 -5.87
C THR A 2 85.82 28.97 -7.33
N HIS A 3 85.09 27.93 -7.77
CA HIS A 3 83.68 28.07 -8.13
C HIS A 3 82.98 26.72 -8.25
N SER A 4 81.69 26.79 -7.88
CA SER A 4 80.77 25.74 -7.50
C SER A 4 80.32 24.89 -8.69
N GLN A 5 80.28 23.56 -8.54
CA GLN A 5 79.47 22.67 -9.37
C GLN A 5 78.22 22.30 -8.57
N THR A 6 77.06 22.72 -9.05
CA THR A 6 75.75 22.27 -8.57
C THR A 6 75.20 21.34 -9.63
N ALA A 7 75.11 20.04 -9.32
CA ALA A 7 74.55 19.02 -10.18
C ALA A 7 73.02 19.13 -10.18
N LEU A 8 72.44 19.31 -11.36
CA LEU A 8 71.00 19.25 -11.60
C LEU A 8 70.64 17.78 -11.89
N ILE A 9 69.87 17.16 -10.99
CA ILE A 9 69.23 15.86 -11.22
C ILE A 9 67.97 16.12 -12.04
N ALA A 10 67.92 15.59 -13.26
CA ALA A 10 66.70 15.54 -14.07
C ALA A 10 65.78 14.44 -13.54
N VAL A 11 64.65 14.82 -12.96
CA VAL A 11 63.53 13.92 -12.66
C VAL A 11 62.53 14.02 -13.82
N LEU A 12 62.35 12.90 -14.53
CA LEU A 12 61.26 12.70 -15.48
C LEU A 12 59.91 12.80 -14.74
N ILE A 13 59.08 13.77 -15.10
CA ILE A 13 57.65 13.75 -14.79
C ILE A 13 56.95 13.33 -16.08
N GLY A 14 56.44 12.09 -16.09
CA GLY A 14 55.55 11.61 -17.13
C GLY A 14 54.22 12.36 -17.07
N ALA A 15 53.80 12.90 -18.21
CA ALA A 15 52.47 13.46 -18.38
C ALA A 15 51.43 12.33 -18.30
N ALA A 16 50.69 12.27 -17.19
CA ALA A 16 49.47 11.50 -17.10
C ALA A 16 48.40 12.27 -17.91
N ALA A 17 48.07 11.75 -19.09
CA ALA A 17 46.88 12.17 -19.81
C ALA A 17 45.66 11.81 -18.97
N ALA A 18 44.90 12.81 -18.54
CA ALA A 18 43.58 12.61 -17.95
C ALA A 18 42.69 11.97 -19.02
N MET A 19 42.38 10.68 -18.86
CA MET A 19 41.33 10.03 -19.62
C MET A 19 40.00 10.71 -19.27
N PRO A 20 39.10 10.95 -20.24
CA PRO A 20 37.74 11.40 -19.93
C PRO A 20 37.05 10.33 -19.06
N PRO A 21 36.16 10.71 -18.12
CA PRO A 21 35.38 9.73 -17.37
C PRO A 21 34.57 8.90 -18.36
N THR A 22 34.92 7.61 -18.45
CA THR A 22 34.23 6.67 -19.32
C THR A 22 33.01 6.20 -18.54
N MET A 23 31.82 6.63 -18.99
CA MET A 23 30.54 6.21 -18.45
C MET A 23 30.26 4.78 -18.95
N GLU A 24 30.53 3.78 -18.12
CA GLU A 24 30.17 2.38 -18.36
C GLU A 24 28.89 2.06 -17.58
N ALA A 25 27.78 1.92 -18.30
CA ALA A 25 26.48 1.54 -17.75
C ALA A 25 25.97 0.31 -18.50
N GLU A 26 25.88 -0.84 -17.81
CA GLU A 26 25.31 -2.06 -18.37
C GLU A 26 24.28 -2.68 -17.40
N PRO A 27 23.06 -2.99 -17.86
CA PRO A 27 22.08 -3.70 -17.06
C PRO A 27 22.48 -5.17 -16.89
N LEU A 28 22.48 -5.65 -15.65
CA LEU A 28 22.70 -7.06 -15.31
C LEU A 28 21.36 -7.83 -15.42
N ALA A 29 21.36 -8.96 -16.12
CA ALA A 29 20.18 -9.81 -16.24
C ALA A 29 19.74 -10.36 -14.87
N ALA A 30 18.47 -10.17 -14.51
CA ALA A 30 17.89 -10.64 -13.25
C ALA A 30 17.03 -11.91 -13.49
N GLU A 31 17.22 -12.93 -12.65
CA GLU A 31 16.33 -14.10 -12.57
C GLU A 31 15.02 -13.70 -11.85
N GLY A 32 13.89 -13.93 -12.51
CA GLY A 32 12.57 -13.53 -12.04
C GLY A 32 11.92 -14.57 -11.14
N VAL A 33 11.52 -14.16 -9.93
CA VAL A 33 10.48 -14.85 -9.16
C VAL A 33 9.14 -14.26 -9.59
N GLU A 34 8.37 -14.99 -10.39
CA GLU A 34 7.02 -14.60 -10.79
C GLU A 34 6.05 -14.72 -9.60
N ALA A 35 5.49 -13.60 -9.14
CA ALA A 35 4.39 -13.60 -8.19
C ALA A 35 3.09 -14.03 -8.91
N ARG A 36 2.34 -14.96 -8.30
CA ARG A 36 1.00 -15.37 -8.76
C ARG A 36 0.08 -14.16 -8.93
N GLY A 37 -0.76 -14.18 -9.96
CA GLY A 37 -1.61 -13.08 -10.41
C GLY A 37 -2.63 -12.57 -9.39
N SER A 38 -2.17 -11.66 -8.52
CA SER A 38 -2.99 -10.81 -7.66
C SER A 38 -3.12 -9.41 -8.26
N ARG A 39 -4.20 -8.71 -7.93
CA ARG A 39 -4.37 -7.30 -8.32
C ARG A 39 -3.34 -6.44 -7.57
N LEU A 40 -2.25 -6.07 -8.24
CA LEU A 40 -1.19 -5.26 -7.64
C LEU A 40 -1.60 -3.82 -7.37
N THR A 41 -2.59 -3.29 -8.11
CA THR A 41 -2.99 -1.89 -7.97
C THR A 41 -4.43 -1.57 -8.35
N VAL A 42 -4.94 -0.46 -7.84
CA VAL A 42 -6.12 0.26 -8.34
C VAL A 42 -5.67 1.44 -9.18
N ASP A 43 -5.86 1.32 -10.49
CA ASP A 43 -5.59 2.40 -11.44
C ASP A 43 -6.53 3.60 -11.21
N PRO A 44 -6.01 4.82 -10.96
CA PRO A 44 -6.81 6.04 -10.89
C PRO A 44 -7.72 6.26 -12.11
N ALA A 45 -7.30 5.82 -13.29
CA ALA A 45 -8.07 5.95 -14.53
C ALA A 45 -9.49 5.35 -14.41
N ALA A 46 -9.64 4.29 -13.61
CA ALA A 46 -10.92 3.60 -13.40
C ALA A 46 -11.88 4.36 -12.48
N LEU A 47 -11.38 5.37 -11.75
CA LEU A 47 -12.12 6.12 -10.73
C LEU A 47 -12.35 7.59 -11.13
N MET A 48 -11.69 8.06 -12.19
CA MET A 48 -11.78 9.42 -12.70
C MET A 48 -12.88 9.58 -13.76
N ALA A 49 -13.19 10.84 -14.08
CA ALA A 49 -14.08 11.15 -15.20
C ALA A 49 -13.44 10.77 -16.54
N ALA A 50 -14.25 10.24 -17.47
CA ALA A 50 -13.78 9.72 -18.75
C ALA A 50 -12.83 10.65 -19.53
N PRO A 51 -13.02 11.98 -19.57
CA PRO A 51 -12.09 12.88 -20.26
C PRO A 51 -10.68 12.93 -19.64
N LEU A 52 -10.51 12.60 -18.36
CA LEU A 52 -9.20 12.57 -17.70
C LEU A 52 -8.51 11.22 -17.90
N SER A 53 -9.29 10.16 -18.05
CA SER A 53 -8.81 8.79 -18.27
C SER A 53 -8.60 8.46 -19.75
N GLN A 54 -9.00 9.36 -20.66
CA GLN A 54 -8.83 9.16 -22.09
C GLN A 54 -7.35 9.09 -22.45
N LYS A 55 -6.99 8.15 -23.32
CA LYS A 55 -5.63 8.01 -23.81
C LYS A 55 -5.31 9.10 -24.83
N VAL A 56 -4.17 9.74 -24.66
CA VAL A 56 -3.68 10.82 -25.51
C VAL A 56 -2.24 10.56 -25.90
N SER A 57 -1.88 11.06 -27.08
CA SER A 57 -0.50 11.10 -27.55
C SER A 57 -0.15 12.56 -27.82
N LEU A 58 0.90 13.05 -27.18
CA LEU A 58 1.34 14.45 -27.28
C LEU A 58 2.84 14.55 -27.10
N GLU A 59 3.40 15.63 -27.65
CA GLU A 59 4.79 16.01 -27.46
C GLU A 59 4.87 17.52 -27.26
N PHE A 60 5.28 17.90 -26.05
CA PHE A 60 5.56 19.25 -25.65
C PHE A 60 7.07 19.44 -25.51
N ASN A 61 7.58 20.44 -26.23
CA ASN A 61 8.99 20.80 -26.33
C ASN A 61 9.14 22.28 -25.98
N GLY A 62 8.75 22.63 -24.76
CA GLY A 62 8.92 23.96 -24.19
C GLY A 62 7.71 24.88 -24.34
N GLN A 63 6.50 24.33 -24.32
CA GLN A 63 5.26 25.11 -24.32
C GLN A 63 5.02 25.75 -22.95
N SER A 64 4.44 26.95 -22.94
CA SER A 64 3.91 27.59 -21.73
C SER A 64 2.66 26.86 -21.21
N LEU A 65 2.30 27.06 -19.94
CA LEU A 65 1.07 26.50 -19.37
C LEU A 65 -0.19 26.95 -20.12
N ARG A 66 -0.16 28.17 -20.69
CA ARG A 66 -1.24 28.67 -21.52
C ARG A 66 -1.38 27.88 -22.82
N GLU A 67 -0.27 27.62 -23.51
CA GLU A 67 -0.27 26.83 -24.74
C GLU A 67 -0.70 25.38 -24.48
N VAL A 68 -0.32 24.81 -23.34
CA VAL A 68 -0.81 23.49 -22.90
C VAL A 68 -2.32 23.52 -22.67
N ALA A 69 -2.85 24.54 -21.98
CA ALA A 69 -4.29 24.69 -21.76
C ALA A 69 -5.05 24.86 -23.09
N ASP A 70 -4.55 25.70 -24.00
CA ASP A 70 -5.13 25.91 -25.33
C ASP A 70 -5.11 24.62 -26.15
N TRP A 71 -4.03 23.83 -26.06
CA TRP A 71 -3.94 22.52 -26.70
C TRP A 71 -5.00 21.56 -26.16
N ILE A 72 -5.21 21.49 -24.84
CA ILE A 72 -6.24 20.64 -24.23
C ILE A 72 -7.63 21.05 -24.74
N VAL A 73 -7.94 22.35 -24.81
CA VAL A 73 -9.21 22.85 -25.35
C VAL A 73 -9.40 22.46 -26.82
N ALA A 74 -8.36 22.63 -27.63
CA ALA A 74 -8.42 22.39 -29.07
C ALA A 74 -8.52 20.91 -29.44
N ASN A 75 -7.93 20.02 -28.64
CA ASN A 75 -7.80 18.61 -29.00
C ASN A 75 -8.71 17.66 -28.21
N LEU A 76 -9.14 18.03 -27.00
CA LEU A 76 -9.79 17.10 -26.06
C LEU A 76 -11.23 17.47 -25.67
N ASP A 77 -11.84 18.48 -26.33
CA ASP A 77 -13.19 19.00 -26.03
C ASP A 77 -13.40 19.29 -24.53
N LEU A 78 -12.34 19.77 -23.88
CA LEU A 78 -12.32 20.11 -22.46
C LEU A 78 -12.33 21.62 -22.30
N LYS A 79 -13.17 22.12 -21.39
CA LYS A 79 -13.08 23.51 -20.97
C LYS A 79 -11.96 23.64 -19.95
N VAL A 80 -11.02 24.55 -20.20
CA VAL A 80 -9.88 24.78 -19.32
C VAL A 80 -9.91 26.21 -18.77
N ARG A 81 -9.64 26.36 -17.48
CA ARG A 81 -9.47 27.63 -16.78
C ARG A 81 -8.10 27.67 -16.11
N LEU A 82 -7.43 28.81 -16.18
CA LEU A 82 -6.24 29.10 -15.38
C LEU A 82 -6.63 30.02 -14.23
N ASP A 83 -6.45 29.58 -12.98
CA ASP A 83 -6.54 30.45 -11.81
C ASP A 83 -5.23 31.27 -11.69
N GLN A 84 -5.14 32.30 -12.52
CA GLN A 84 -3.94 33.16 -12.56
C GLN A 84 -3.68 33.87 -11.24
N SER A 85 -4.70 34.09 -10.41
CA SER A 85 -4.54 34.73 -9.11
C SER A 85 -3.83 33.80 -8.13
N ALA A 86 -4.30 32.56 -8.01
CA ALA A 86 -3.67 31.54 -7.16
C ALA A 86 -2.26 31.18 -7.65
N LEU A 87 -2.10 30.91 -8.95
CA LEU A 87 -0.80 30.55 -9.55
C LEU A 87 0.26 31.64 -9.34
N ARG A 88 -0.10 32.92 -9.51
CA ARG A 88 0.84 34.03 -9.27
C ARG A 88 1.13 34.25 -7.79
N TYR A 89 0.17 34.00 -6.91
CA TYR A 89 0.36 34.13 -5.48
C TYR A 89 1.44 33.16 -4.98
N ASP A 90 1.40 31.92 -5.46
CA ASP A 90 2.38 30.87 -5.12
C ASP A 90 3.63 30.88 -6.02
N SER A 91 3.80 31.95 -6.80
CA SER A 91 4.95 32.13 -7.71
C SER A 91 5.13 30.96 -8.70
N VAL A 92 4.04 30.32 -9.10
CA VAL A 92 4.04 29.27 -10.13
C VAL A 92 4.24 29.94 -11.51
N PRO A 93 5.32 29.66 -12.23
CA PRO A 93 5.63 30.36 -13.47
C PRO A 93 4.69 29.95 -14.60
N LEU A 94 3.96 30.90 -15.18
CA LEU A 94 2.99 30.62 -16.25
C LEU A 94 3.63 30.49 -17.64
N ASP A 95 4.81 31.09 -17.81
CA ASP A 95 5.52 31.20 -19.09
C ASP A 95 6.67 30.18 -19.20
N ASP A 96 6.79 29.27 -18.24
CA ASP A 96 7.87 28.29 -18.25
C ASP A 96 7.65 27.16 -19.24
N HIS A 97 8.77 26.60 -19.68
CA HIS A 97 8.85 25.71 -20.82
C HIS A 97 8.55 24.28 -20.37
N ILE A 98 7.31 23.84 -20.55
CA ILE A 98 6.87 22.48 -20.24
C ILE A 98 7.40 21.52 -21.31
N HIS A 99 8.15 20.51 -20.87
CA HIS A 99 8.67 19.43 -21.70
C HIS A 99 8.03 18.11 -21.29
N GLU A 100 7.03 17.67 -22.04
CA GLU A 100 6.24 16.48 -21.71
C GLU A 100 5.96 15.64 -22.94
N SER A 101 5.89 14.33 -22.77
CA SER A 101 5.52 13.42 -23.84
C SER A 101 4.61 12.34 -23.28
N LEU A 102 3.53 12.07 -23.99
CA LEU A 102 2.65 10.95 -23.73
C LEU A 102 2.51 10.09 -24.99
N GLN A 103 2.49 8.77 -24.81
CA GLN A 103 2.29 7.80 -25.89
C GLN A 103 1.14 6.86 -25.57
N GLU A 104 -0.07 7.18 -26.03
CA GLU A 104 -1.30 6.43 -25.72
C GLU A 104 -1.52 6.24 -24.19
N GLU A 105 -1.18 7.27 -23.43
CA GLU A 105 -1.27 7.31 -21.97
C GLU A 105 -2.47 8.17 -21.52
N PRO A 106 -3.05 7.91 -20.34
CA PRO A 106 -4.17 8.70 -19.85
C PRO A 106 -3.83 10.19 -19.68
N LEU A 107 -4.75 11.10 -20.01
CA LEU A 107 -4.55 12.55 -19.86
C LEU A 107 -4.13 12.94 -18.42
N TYR A 108 -4.67 12.28 -17.39
CA TYR A 108 -4.29 12.60 -16.01
C TYR A 108 -2.80 12.37 -15.72
N PHE A 109 -2.05 11.63 -16.55
CA PHE A 109 -0.60 11.57 -16.42
C PHE A 109 0.03 12.93 -16.64
N LEU A 110 -0.34 13.64 -17.70
CA LEU A 110 0.10 15.02 -17.91
C LEU A 110 -0.28 15.87 -16.70
N LEU A 111 -1.53 15.77 -16.22
CA LEU A 111 -2.02 16.59 -15.12
C LEU A 111 -1.28 16.33 -13.80
N ASP A 112 -1.03 15.07 -13.45
CA ASP A 112 -0.27 14.70 -12.26
C ASP A 112 1.22 15.10 -12.38
N ARG A 113 1.81 15.07 -13.58
CA ARG A 113 3.18 15.60 -13.83
C ARG A 113 3.23 17.12 -13.76
N LEU A 114 2.19 17.82 -14.23
CA LEU A 114 2.04 19.26 -13.98
C LEU A 114 1.93 19.55 -12.47
N GLY A 115 1.24 18.69 -11.71
CA GLY A 115 1.20 18.75 -10.25
C GLY A 115 2.59 18.60 -9.60
N ALA A 116 3.43 17.70 -10.14
CA ALA A 116 4.82 17.56 -9.71
C ALA A 116 5.63 18.87 -9.83
N MET A 117 5.24 19.73 -10.77
CA MET A 117 5.82 21.05 -11.03
C MET A 117 5.15 22.18 -10.23
N GLY A 118 4.23 21.87 -9.30
CA GLY A 118 3.48 22.83 -8.51
C GLY A 118 2.24 23.41 -9.22
N ILE A 119 1.87 22.87 -10.38
CA ILE A 119 0.65 23.24 -11.11
C ILE A 119 -0.44 22.23 -10.77
N ALA A 120 -1.16 22.53 -9.71
CA ALA A 120 -2.24 21.71 -9.22
C ALA A 120 -3.48 21.79 -10.15
N TRP A 121 -4.34 20.79 -10.11
CA TRP A 121 -5.49 20.71 -11.01
C TRP A 121 -6.77 20.21 -10.33
N VAL A 122 -7.92 20.72 -10.79
CA VAL A 122 -9.26 20.29 -10.35
C VAL A 122 -10.16 20.13 -11.56
N TYR A 123 -10.87 19.00 -11.65
CA TYR A 123 -11.90 18.78 -12.66
C TYR A 123 -13.29 18.72 -12.03
N ARG A 124 -14.15 19.67 -12.38
CA ARG A 124 -15.51 19.78 -11.83
C ARG A 124 -16.47 20.34 -12.87
N ASP A 125 -17.67 19.76 -12.95
CA ASP A 125 -18.76 20.25 -13.80
C ASP A 125 -18.34 20.47 -15.27
N GLY A 126 -17.46 19.61 -15.79
CA GLY A 126 -16.95 19.69 -17.17
C GLY A 126 -15.84 20.73 -17.39
N MET A 127 -15.33 21.36 -16.33
CA MET A 127 -14.25 22.34 -16.36
C MET A 127 -13.00 21.80 -15.67
N LEU A 128 -11.88 21.77 -16.39
CA LEU A 128 -10.54 21.58 -15.83
C LEU A 128 -9.99 22.93 -15.40
N THR A 129 -9.61 23.08 -14.15
CA THR A 129 -8.99 24.30 -13.63
C THR A 129 -7.57 23.99 -13.19
N PHE A 130 -6.59 24.69 -13.76
CA PHE A 130 -5.22 24.72 -13.24
C PHE A 130 -5.12 25.83 -12.20
N THR A 131 -4.54 25.49 -11.05
CA THR A 131 -4.41 26.36 -9.88
C THR A 131 -3.13 26.00 -9.15
N SER A 132 -2.80 26.69 -8.06
CA SER A 132 -1.70 26.31 -7.19
C SER A 132 -2.13 25.28 -6.15
N GLU A 133 -1.17 24.67 -5.45
CA GLU A 133 -1.44 23.70 -4.36
C GLU A 133 -2.34 24.31 -3.28
N ASP A 134 -2.04 25.53 -2.81
CA ASP A 134 -2.91 26.22 -1.84
C ASP A 134 -4.27 26.55 -2.44
N GLY A 135 -4.34 26.81 -3.75
CA GLY A 135 -5.59 27.05 -4.46
C GLY A 135 -6.54 25.85 -4.49
N ILE A 136 -6.05 24.61 -4.36
CA ILE A 136 -6.90 23.40 -4.32
C ILE A 136 -7.79 23.37 -3.08
N SER A 137 -7.32 23.89 -1.95
CA SER A 137 -8.07 23.94 -0.68
C SER A 137 -9.47 24.57 -0.85
N SER A 138 -9.55 25.63 -1.66
CA SER A 138 -10.83 26.29 -1.98
C SER A 138 -11.83 25.44 -2.78
N HIS A 139 -11.42 24.28 -3.30
CA HIS A 139 -12.19 23.41 -4.19
C HIS A 139 -12.66 22.12 -3.50
N MET A 140 -13.37 22.27 -2.38
CA MET A 140 -13.95 21.15 -1.64
C MET A 140 -15.16 20.52 -2.36
N ILE A 141 -15.24 19.19 -2.30
CA ILE A 141 -16.32 18.39 -2.88
C ILE A 141 -16.92 17.54 -1.76
N THR A 142 -18.26 17.53 -1.65
CA THR A 142 -18.98 16.62 -0.78
C THR A 142 -19.44 15.40 -1.58
N ARG A 143 -19.09 14.20 -1.12
CA ARG A 143 -19.51 12.92 -1.68
C ARG A 143 -20.12 12.03 -0.60
N ALA A 144 -21.12 11.24 -0.99
CA ALA A 144 -21.73 10.22 -0.15
C ALA A 144 -21.28 8.85 -0.65
N TYR A 145 -20.71 8.06 0.25
CA TYR A 145 -20.25 6.70 0.00
C TYR A 145 -21.20 5.71 0.67
N ASP A 146 -21.90 4.90 -0.11
CA ASP A 146 -22.61 3.75 0.44
C ASP A 146 -21.59 2.67 0.79
N LEU A 147 -21.45 2.40 2.10
CA LEU A 147 -20.50 1.44 2.65
C LEU A 147 -21.22 0.30 3.38
N GLY A 148 -22.54 0.13 3.20
CA GLY A 148 -23.30 -0.96 3.82
C GLY A 148 -22.71 -2.33 3.49
N ASP A 149 -22.20 -2.49 2.27
CA ASP A 149 -21.52 -3.71 1.84
C ASP A 149 -20.21 -3.99 2.58
N LEU A 150 -19.47 -2.95 2.99
CA LEU A 150 -18.31 -3.10 3.87
C LEU A 150 -18.74 -3.42 5.31
N LEU A 151 -19.80 -2.79 5.82
CA LEU A 151 -20.32 -3.08 7.15
C LEU A 151 -20.77 -4.54 7.27
N ASP A 152 -21.46 -5.07 6.25
CA ASP A 152 -21.87 -6.48 6.15
C ASP A 152 -20.68 -7.45 6.09
N ARG A 153 -19.50 -6.97 5.65
CA ARG A 153 -18.24 -7.74 5.60
C ARG A 153 -17.43 -7.69 6.90
N GLY A 154 -18.00 -7.11 7.95
CA GLY A 154 -17.40 -7.05 9.29
C GLY A 154 -16.49 -5.85 9.54
N TYR A 155 -16.48 -4.85 8.66
CA TYR A 155 -15.86 -3.56 8.95
C TYR A 155 -16.74 -2.77 9.93
N GLY A 156 -16.15 -2.19 10.97
CA GLY A 156 -16.88 -1.32 11.91
C GLY A 156 -16.85 0.14 11.48
N ARG A 157 -17.92 0.89 11.79
CA ARG A 157 -18.05 2.31 11.38
C ARG A 157 -16.94 3.21 11.95
N GLU A 158 -16.68 3.08 13.24
CA GLU A 158 -15.63 3.85 13.92
C GLU A 158 -14.24 3.44 13.42
N GLN A 159 -14.03 2.16 13.17
CA GLN A 159 -12.78 1.63 12.64
C GLN A 159 -12.52 2.17 11.22
N LEU A 160 -13.53 2.21 10.36
CA LEU A 160 -13.40 2.77 9.00
C LEU A 160 -13.14 4.28 9.02
N LEU A 161 -13.81 5.01 9.90
CA LEU A 161 -13.59 6.46 10.06
C LEU A 161 -12.19 6.75 10.58
N HIS A 162 -11.75 6.04 11.62
CA HIS A 162 -10.40 6.19 12.14
C HIS A 162 -9.35 5.78 11.09
N LEU A 163 -9.59 4.70 10.36
CA LEU A 163 -8.71 4.22 9.29
C LEU A 163 -8.50 5.28 8.21
N LEU A 164 -9.59 5.84 7.67
CA LEU A 164 -9.47 6.81 6.57
C LEU A 164 -8.79 8.10 7.02
N GLU A 165 -9.07 8.57 8.23
CA GLU A 165 -8.45 9.77 8.79
C GLU A 165 -6.96 9.58 9.06
N LYS A 166 -6.54 8.34 9.39
CA LYS A 166 -5.13 8.02 9.63
C LYS A 166 -4.35 7.81 8.33
N VAL A 167 -4.99 7.22 7.31
CA VAL A 167 -4.30 6.72 6.11
C VAL A 167 -4.38 7.68 4.94
N VAL A 168 -5.49 8.39 4.74
CA VAL A 168 -5.66 9.30 3.61
C VAL A 168 -5.27 10.69 4.07
N ARG A 169 -4.09 11.20 3.72
CA ARG A 169 -3.64 12.56 4.07
C ARG A 169 -4.00 12.98 5.51
N PRO A 170 -3.48 12.29 6.55
CA PRO A 170 -3.83 12.54 7.95
C PRO A 170 -3.71 14.01 8.38
N GLU A 171 -2.79 14.74 7.76
CA GLU A 171 -2.55 16.17 7.91
C GLU A 171 -3.74 17.07 7.47
N GLU A 172 -4.66 16.57 6.64
CA GLU A 172 -5.77 17.35 6.05
C GLU A 172 -7.13 17.18 6.78
N TRP A 173 -7.24 16.27 7.77
CA TRP A 173 -8.50 16.02 8.49
C TRP A 173 -8.71 16.88 9.74
N TYR A 174 -7.63 17.23 10.46
CA TYR A 174 -7.71 17.89 11.77
C TYR A 174 -6.71 19.05 11.89
N GLY A 175 -7.14 20.19 12.43
CA GLY A 175 -6.26 21.33 12.75
C GLY A 175 -6.78 22.67 12.22
N SER A 176 -5.96 23.74 12.36
CA SER A 176 -6.27 25.08 11.84
C SER A 176 -6.27 25.17 10.30
N SER A 177 -5.77 24.13 9.62
CA SER A 177 -5.78 23.93 8.16
C SER A 177 -6.63 22.73 7.72
N GLY A 178 -7.22 21.94 8.64
CA GLY A 178 -7.93 20.71 8.31
C GLY A 178 -9.30 21.00 7.67
N GLU A 179 -9.37 20.90 6.34
CA GLU A 179 -10.61 21.17 5.59
C GLU A 179 -11.48 19.91 5.44
N GLY A 180 -10.88 18.72 5.58
CA GLY A 180 -11.54 17.43 5.49
C GLY A 180 -12.60 17.23 6.58
N ARG A 181 -13.78 16.72 6.20
CA ARG A 181 -14.84 16.36 7.16
C ARG A 181 -15.51 15.06 6.72
N ALA A 182 -15.69 14.14 7.66
CA ALA A 182 -16.42 12.89 7.43
C ALA A 182 -17.50 12.68 8.50
N GLN A 183 -18.68 12.22 8.10
CA GLN A 183 -19.77 11.92 9.02
C GLN A 183 -20.63 10.77 8.51
N TRP A 184 -21.03 9.88 9.41
CA TRP A 184 -21.97 8.79 9.11
C TRP A 184 -23.43 9.26 9.09
N LEU A 185 -24.18 8.73 8.12
CA LEU A 185 -25.64 8.78 8.05
C LEU A 185 -26.16 7.37 7.73
N GLY A 186 -26.42 6.58 8.77
CA GLY A 186 -26.75 5.16 8.60
C GLY A 186 -25.55 4.36 8.09
N ASP A 187 -25.70 3.78 6.89
CA ASP A 187 -24.64 3.01 6.21
C ASP A 187 -23.88 3.85 5.17
N VAL A 188 -24.24 5.13 5.06
CA VAL A 188 -23.61 6.07 4.14
C VAL A 188 -22.61 6.94 4.90
N LEU A 189 -21.37 6.99 4.42
CA LEU A 189 -20.37 7.94 4.89
C LEU A 189 -20.36 9.17 3.98
N VAL A 190 -20.68 10.34 4.55
CA VAL A 190 -20.64 11.62 3.84
C VAL A 190 -19.30 12.28 4.12
N VAL A 191 -18.53 12.54 3.07
CA VAL A 191 -17.18 13.15 3.17
C VAL A 191 -17.12 14.42 2.35
N THR A 192 -16.65 15.50 2.95
CA THR A 192 -16.28 16.75 2.27
C THR A 192 -14.76 16.88 2.28
N HIS A 193 -14.15 16.90 1.09
CA HIS A 193 -12.70 16.96 0.91
C HIS A 193 -12.33 17.50 -0.48
N ALA A 194 -11.09 17.92 -0.66
CA ALA A 194 -10.49 18.20 -1.97
C ALA A 194 -10.54 16.97 -2.91
N ALA A 195 -10.34 17.21 -4.21
CA ALA A 195 -10.52 16.18 -5.24
C ALA A 195 -9.58 14.97 -5.09
N ARG A 196 -8.33 15.18 -4.69
CA ARG A 196 -7.33 14.10 -4.60
C ARG A 196 -7.63 13.12 -3.44
N PRO A 197 -7.88 13.56 -2.19
CA PRO A 197 -8.31 12.65 -1.12
C PRO A 197 -9.63 11.95 -1.42
N GLN A 198 -10.58 12.60 -2.12
CA GLN A 198 -11.80 11.93 -2.57
C GLN A 198 -11.50 10.75 -3.52
N LEU A 199 -10.50 10.89 -4.38
CA LEU A 199 -10.06 9.81 -5.27
C LEU A 199 -9.39 8.66 -4.48
N GLU A 200 -8.50 9.00 -3.54
CA GLU A 200 -7.84 8.04 -2.65
C GLU A 200 -8.86 7.25 -1.81
N LEU A 201 -9.90 7.90 -1.27
CA LEU A 201 -11.00 7.23 -0.57
C LEU A 201 -11.75 6.24 -1.46
N GLN A 202 -12.09 6.63 -2.70
CA GLN A 202 -12.74 5.73 -3.66
C GLN A 202 -11.87 4.50 -3.95
N GLY A 203 -10.58 4.71 -4.17
CA GLY A 203 -9.62 3.65 -4.38
C GLY A 203 -9.55 2.72 -3.18
N LEU A 204 -9.38 3.28 -1.97
CA LEU A 204 -9.31 2.52 -0.72
C LEU A 204 -10.57 1.67 -0.52
N PHE A 205 -11.76 2.26 -0.63
CA PHE A 205 -13.01 1.52 -0.50
C PHE A 205 -13.18 0.45 -1.58
N SER A 206 -12.65 0.66 -2.79
CA SER A 206 -12.68 -0.36 -3.82
C SER A 206 -11.81 -1.58 -3.46
N VAL A 207 -10.65 -1.36 -2.82
CA VAL A 207 -9.77 -2.45 -2.37
C VAL A 207 -10.33 -3.14 -1.14
N LEU A 208 -10.84 -2.41 -0.15
CA LEU A 208 -11.43 -2.99 1.07
C LEU A 208 -12.62 -3.93 0.77
N ARG A 209 -13.30 -3.76 -0.36
CA ARG A 209 -14.35 -4.67 -0.83
C ARG A 209 -13.82 -6.03 -1.27
N SER A 210 -12.58 -6.11 -1.72
CA SER A 210 -11.96 -7.35 -2.17
C SER A 210 -10.43 -7.27 -2.01
N PRO A 211 -9.91 -7.31 -0.77
CA PRO A 211 -8.47 -7.36 -0.53
C PRO A 211 -7.88 -8.60 -1.20
N ASP A 212 -6.72 -8.46 -1.83
CA ASP A 212 -6.03 -9.55 -2.53
C ASP A 212 -4.52 -9.30 -2.54
N GLY A 213 -3.78 -10.09 -1.76
CA GLY A 213 -2.34 -9.93 -1.61
C GLY A 213 -1.96 -8.50 -1.19
N ARG A 214 -1.04 -7.87 -1.92
CA ARG A 214 -0.69 -6.44 -1.77
C ARG A 214 -1.29 -5.65 -2.93
N THR A 215 -2.20 -4.72 -2.63
CA THR A 215 -2.82 -3.85 -3.63
C THR A 215 -2.60 -2.38 -3.30
N PHE A 216 -1.88 -1.65 -4.16
CA PHE A 216 -1.72 -0.20 -4.04
C PHE A 216 -3.00 0.56 -4.42
N VAL A 217 -3.29 1.62 -3.67
CA VAL A 217 -4.46 2.48 -3.87
C VAL A 217 -4.08 3.66 -4.74
N CYS A 218 -4.86 3.91 -5.80
CA CYS A 218 -4.66 5.04 -6.73
C CYS A 218 -3.24 5.10 -7.31
N ASP A 219 -2.68 3.95 -7.66
CA ASP A 219 -1.33 3.82 -8.21
C ASP A 219 -1.41 3.26 -9.65
N PRO A 220 -0.99 4.01 -10.67
CA PRO A 220 -1.09 3.55 -12.04
C PRO A 220 -0.28 2.27 -12.31
N PRO A 221 -0.75 1.34 -13.15
CA PRO A 221 -0.01 0.11 -13.48
C PRO A 221 1.41 0.36 -14.01
N ALA A 222 1.67 1.51 -14.65
CA ALA A 222 3.00 1.92 -15.12
C ALA A 222 4.04 2.02 -13.99
N HIS A 223 3.61 2.28 -12.75
CA HIS A 223 4.51 2.35 -11.60
C HIS A 223 5.10 0.98 -11.25
N ASP A 224 4.37 -0.12 -11.47
CA ASP A 224 4.87 -1.46 -11.19
C ASP A 224 6.11 -1.81 -12.04
N SER A 225 6.10 -1.46 -13.34
CA SER A 225 7.28 -1.64 -14.19
C SER A 225 8.50 -0.86 -13.67
N ILE A 226 8.28 0.36 -13.16
CA ILE A 226 9.33 1.19 -12.60
C ILE A 226 9.85 0.59 -11.30
N ARG A 227 8.97 0.18 -10.38
CA ARG A 227 9.37 -0.53 -9.14
C ARG A 227 10.19 -1.77 -9.42
N ARG A 228 9.77 -2.58 -10.40
CA ARG A 228 10.55 -3.76 -10.82
C ARG A 228 11.93 -3.37 -11.33
N ARG A 229 12.05 -2.29 -12.11
CA ARG A 229 13.35 -1.79 -12.56
C ARG A 229 14.21 -1.24 -11.42
N LEU A 230 13.62 -0.53 -10.48
CA LEU A 230 14.32 0.01 -9.29
C LEU A 230 14.97 -1.09 -8.44
N ARG A 231 14.42 -2.31 -8.46
CA ARG A 231 15.00 -3.48 -7.77
C ARG A 231 16.11 -4.17 -8.56
N GLN A 232 16.29 -3.87 -9.83
CA GLN A 232 17.32 -4.51 -10.64
C GLN A 232 18.72 -3.98 -10.28
N PRO A 233 19.73 -4.85 -10.32
CA PRO A 233 21.11 -4.44 -10.11
C PRO A 233 21.58 -3.51 -11.24
N VAL A 234 22.26 -2.44 -10.89
CA VAL A 234 22.87 -1.49 -11.83
C VAL A 234 24.37 -1.39 -11.57
N ARG A 235 25.15 -1.14 -12.63
CA ARG A 235 26.57 -0.80 -12.54
C ARG A 235 26.77 0.58 -13.10
N ILE A 236 27.09 1.54 -12.24
CA ILE A 236 27.38 2.92 -12.60
C ILE A 236 28.53 3.40 -11.74
N ARG A 237 29.56 3.96 -12.40
CA ARG A 237 30.64 4.68 -11.74
C ARG A 237 30.79 6.05 -12.39
N MET A 238 30.63 7.09 -11.58
CA MET A 238 30.76 8.49 -11.95
C MET A 238 31.55 9.22 -10.86
N GLY A 239 32.50 10.06 -11.26
CA GLY A 239 33.28 10.88 -10.34
C GLY A 239 33.22 12.32 -10.77
N GLU A 240 32.80 13.21 -9.88
CA GLU A 240 32.71 14.66 -10.09
C GLU A 240 31.96 15.05 -11.38
N THR A 241 30.89 14.33 -11.70
CA THR A 241 30.08 14.52 -12.91
C THR A 241 28.92 15.48 -12.61
N PRO A 242 28.58 16.45 -13.47
CA PRO A 242 27.43 17.33 -13.23
C PRO A 242 26.17 16.53 -12.91
N LEU A 243 25.39 16.97 -11.92
CA LEU A 243 24.19 16.23 -11.48
C LEU A 243 23.22 15.95 -12.63
N SER A 244 23.05 16.88 -13.59
CA SER A 244 22.25 16.65 -14.80
C SER A 244 22.74 15.48 -15.66
N GLU A 245 24.05 15.38 -15.87
CA GLU A 245 24.67 14.28 -16.60
C GLU A 245 24.59 12.97 -15.81
N ALA A 246 24.72 13.02 -14.48
CA ALA A 246 24.55 11.87 -13.61
C ALA A 246 23.13 11.31 -13.64
N ILE A 247 22.10 12.17 -13.57
CA ILE A 247 20.69 11.79 -13.70
C ILE A 247 20.44 11.17 -15.06
N LYS A 248 20.94 11.80 -16.14
CA LYS A 248 20.79 11.27 -17.50
C LYS A 248 21.47 9.90 -17.66
N GLY A 249 22.70 9.76 -17.18
CA GLY A 249 23.43 8.50 -17.21
C GLY A 249 22.68 7.38 -16.47
N LEU A 250 22.07 7.70 -15.33
CA LEU A 250 21.23 6.77 -14.57
C LEU A 250 19.94 6.40 -15.32
N ALA A 251 19.27 7.38 -15.93
CA ALA A 251 18.08 7.17 -16.73
C ALA A 251 18.35 6.24 -17.93
N ASP A 252 19.44 6.50 -18.66
CA ASP A 252 19.88 5.70 -19.81
C ASP A 252 20.26 4.28 -19.38
N ALA A 253 21.05 4.14 -18.30
CA ALA A 253 21.49 2.86 -17.75
C ALA A 253 20.32 1.96 -17.34
N ALA A 254 19.31 2.57 -16.72
CA ALA A 254 18.14 1.87 -16.20
C ALA A 254 17.00 1.78 -17.22
N ALA A 255 17.09 2.47 -18.36
CA ALA A 255 16.01 2.64 -19.32
C ALA A 255 14.67 2.99 -18.63
N ILE A 256 14.71 4.00 -17.76
CA ILE A 256 13.54 4.63 -17.13
C ILE A 256 13.63 6.14 -17.32
N ASP A 257 12.47 6.79 -17.38
CA ASP A 257 12.40 8.25 -17.45
C ASP A 257 12.61 8.83 -16.04
N ILE A 258 13.73 9.54 -15.86
CA ILE A 258 14.08 10.24 -14.62
C ILE A 258 14.08 11.74 -14.91
N ARG A 259 13.20 12.46 -14.23
CA ARG A 259 13.04 13.91 -14.33
C ARG A 259 13.55 14.58 -13.07
N CYS A 260 14.05 15.80 -13.24
CA CYS A 260 14.36 16.69 -12.15
C CYS A 260 13.45 17.90 -12.27
N ASP A 261 12.88 18.32 -11.15
CA ASP A 261 12.09 19.54 -11.09
C ASP A 261 12.94 20.76 -11.47
N GLY A 262 12.58 21.45 -12.54
CA GLY A 262 13.29 22.62 -13.05
C GLY A 262 13.06 23.91 -12.25
N TYR A 263 12.08 23.93 -11.34
CA TYR A 263 11.73 25.11 -10.52
C TYR A 263 12.45 25.13 -9.18
N SER A 264 13.11 24.05 -8.83
CA SER A 264 13.84 23.90 -7.59
C SER A 264 15.18 24.66 -7.63
N ASP A 265 15.68 25.11 -6.47
CA ASP A 265 17.03 25.72 -6.34
C ASP A 265 18.16 24.68 -6.53
N ILE A 266 17.90 23.62 -7.29
CA ILE A 266 18.84 22.53 -7.54
C ILE A 266 19.89 23.02 -8.53
N ASP A 267 21.12 23.14 -8.05
CA ASP A 267 22.27 23.37 -8.90
C ASP A 267 22.62 22.08 -9.66
N LEU A 268 22.02 21.91 -10.84
CA LEU A 268 22.26 20.77 -11.75
C LEU A 268 23.70 20.70 -12.28
N ALA A 269 24.47 21.78 -12.17
CA ALA A 269 25.88 21.81 -12.54
C ALA A 269 26.78 21.33 -11.39
N LYS A 270 26.27 21.30 -10.15
CA LYS A 270 27.01 20.82 -8.98
C LYS A 270 27.45 19.37 -9.21
N PRO A 271 28.74 19.05 -9.02
CA PRO A 271 29.24 17.70 -9.21
C PRO A 271 28.58 16.68 -8.27
N ALA A 272 28.30 15.50 -8.81
CA ALA A 272 27.89 14.31 -8.12
C ALA A 272 28.86 13.16 -8.43
N SER A 273 29.15 12.38 -7.40
CA SER A 273 29.96 11.19 -7.47
C SER A 273 29.07 10.03 -7.05
N LEU A 274 29.08 8.94 -7.81
CA LEU A 274 28.28 7.76 -7.59
C LEU A 274 29.11 6.53 -7.93
N ASP A 275 29.29 5.62 -6.98
CA ASP A 275 29.83 4.28 -7.26
C ASP A 275 28.82 3.25 -6.77
N CYS A 276 28.05 2.73 -7.72
CA CYS A 276 27.14 1.62 -7.48
C CYS A 276 27.62 0.44 -8.33
N SER A 277 28.31 -0.50 -7.69
CA SER A 277 28.88 -1.68 -8.33
C SER A 277 28.08 -2.93 -7.97
N GLY A 278 26.90 -3.10 -8.57
CA GLY A 278 26.02 -4.27 -8.35
C GLY A 278 24.98 -4.11 -7.23
N GLY A 279 24.78 -2.90 -6.72
CA GLY A 279 23.63 -2.55 -5.89
C GLY A 279 22.37 -2.35 -6.72
N ARG A 280 21.21 -2.18 -6.06
CA ARG A 280 19.95 -1.94 -6.77
C ARG A 280 19.93 -0.52 -7.32
N LEU A 281 19.24 -0.31 -8.44
CA LEU A 281 19.01 1.04 -8.99
C LEU A 281 18.41 1.99 -7.95
N PHE A 282 17.55 1.47 -7.08
CA PHE A 282 17.04 2.17 -5.90
C PHE A 282 18.18 2.76 -5.04
N ASP A 283 19.18 1.95 -4.68
CA ASP A 283 20.29 2.35 -3.83
C ASP A 283 21.13 3.43 -4.53
N ALA A 284 21.29 3.33 -5.86
CA ALA A 284 21.96 4.33 -6.67
C ALA A 284 21.23 5.68 -6.70
N LEU A 285 19.89 5.67 -6.84
CA LEU A 285 19.07 6.87 -6.73
C LEU A 285 19.16 7.50 -5.34
N GLN A 286 19.06 6.67 -4.30
CA GLN A 286 19.16 7.12 -2.91
C GLN A 286 20.50 7.79 -2.62
N GLU A 287 21.60 7.20 -3.09
CA GLU A 287 22.95 7.78 -2.96
C GLU A 287 23.08 9.08 -3.75
N LEU A 288 22.48 9.17 -4.95
CA LEU A 288 22.52 10.37 -5.78
C LEU A 288 21.84 11.55 -5.09
N VAL A 289 20.71 11.32 -4.41
CA VAL A 289 19.97 12.37 -3.69
C VAL A 289 20.54 12.64 -2.29
N ARG A 290 21.30 11.70 -1.73
CA ARG A 290 21.89 11.81 -0.38
C ARG A 290 22.77 13.05 -0.27
N ASP A 291 22.62 13.77 0.85
CA ASP A 291 23.36 15.00 1.20
C ASP A 291 23.13 16.22 0.27
N ARG A 292 22.03 16.23 -0.50
CA ARG A 292 21.71 17.31 -1.46
C ARG A 292 20.36 17.99 -1.23
N ASP A 293 19.70 17.71 -0.11
CA ASP A 293 18.33 18.18 0.19
C ASP A 293 17.34 17.83 -0.94
N LEU A 294 17.56 16.69 -1.59
CA LEU A 294 16.70 16.15 -2.65
C LEU A 294 15.96 14.93 -2.15
N THR A 295 14.73 14.75 -2.64
CA THR A 295 13.98 13.52 -2.55
C THR A 295 13.58 13.05 -3.95
N TRP A 296 13.05 11.84 -4.04
CA TRP A 296 12.54 11.32 -5.30
C TRP A 296 11.34 10.39 -5.08
N GLY A 297 10.58 10.16 -6.14
CA GLY A 297 9.62 9.06 -6.19
C GLY A 297 8.85 9.00 -7.51
N ILE A 298 7.87 8.09 -7.56
CA ILE A 298 7.20 7.73 -8.81
C ILE A 298 5.91 8.54 -8.97
N VAL A 299 5.84 9.31 -10.05
CA VAL A 299 4.68 10.13 -10.44
C VAL A 299 4.31 9.86 -11.89
N ALA A 300 3.06 9.45 -12.12
CA ALA A 300 2.46 9.27 -13.44
C ALA A 300 3.38 8.54 -14.45
N GLY A 301 3.96 7.42 -14.02
CA GLY A 301 4.83 6.59 -14.88
C GLY A 301 6.25 7.12 -15.08
N GLN A 302 6.73 8.03 -14.23
CA GLN A 302 8.10 8.55 -14.27
C GLN A 302 8.71 8.62 -12.88
N VAL A 303 10.04 8.61 -12.79
CA VAL A 303 10.76 8.94 -11.56
C VAL A 303 11.03 10.44 -11.56
N TRP A 304 10.66 11.12 -10.48
CA TRP A 304 10.88 12.55 -10.31
C TRP A 304 11.81 12.80 -9.13
N ILE A 305 12.77 13.71 -9.30
CA ILE A 305 13.69 14.21 -8.29
C ILE A 305 13.34 15.68 -8.03
N SER A 306 13.12 16.06 -6.78
CA SER A 306 12.83 17.44 -6.39
C SER A 306 13.32 17.72 -4.97
N SER A 307 13.60 18.98 -4.66
CA SER A 307 13.85 19.47 -3.30
C SER A 307 12.60 20.05 -2.63
N ARG A 308 11.50 20.21 -3.38
CA ARG A 308 10.28 20.88 -2.91
C ARG A 308 9.23 19.93 -2.34
N TRP A 309 9.38 18.63 -2.58
CA TRP A 309 8.41 17.65 -2.12
C TRP A 309 8.59 17.32 -0.65
N PRO A 310 7.56 17.58 0.19
CA PRO A 310 7.51 17.02 1.52
C PRO A 310 7.58 15.49 1.41
N ALA A 311 8.33 14.82 2.30
CA ALA A 311 8.49 13.37 2.25
C ALA A 311 7.13 12.63 2.32
N GLU A 312 6.14 13.26 2.96
CA GLU A 312 4.77 12.78 3.17
C GLU A 312 3.97 12.70 1.87
N SER A 313 4.31 13.54 0.89
CA SER A 313 3.68 13.54 -0.44
C SER A 313 4.01 12.27 -1.24
N MET A 314 5.12 11.61 -0.89
CA MET A 314 5.65 10.43 -1.58
C MET A 314 5.13 9.11 -1.00
N LEU A 315 4.48 9.14 0.16
CA LEU A 315 3.90 7.96 0.77
C LEU A 315 2.74 7.44 -0.08
N LYS A 316 2.73 6.13 -0.33
CA LYS A 316 1.67 5.41 -1.04
C LYS A 316 0.83 4.66 -0.03
N THR A 317 -0.45 4.48 -0.33
CA THR A 317 -1.32 3.61 0.46
C THR A 317 -1.44 2.26 -0.23
N ALA A 318 -1.29 1.17 0.52
CA ALA A 318 -1.55 -0.18 0.07
C ALA A 318 -2.37 -0.96 1.10
N VAL A 319 -3.26 -1.82 0.61
CA VAL A 319 -3.99 -2.80 1.43
C VAL A 319 -3.30 -4.14 1.30
N TYR A 320 -3.11 -4.82 2.42
CA TYR A 320 -2.55 -6.15 2.51
C TYR A 320 -3.60 -7.12 3.03
N ASP A 321 -3.91 -8.13 2.22
CA ASP A 321 -4.60 -9.33 2.68
C ASP A 321 -3.57 -10.26 3.35
N VAL A 322 -3.77 -10.48 4.63
CA VAL A 322 -2.94 -11.33 5.50
C VAL A 322 -3.80 -12.36 6.22
N LEU A 323 -5.00 -12.64 5.71
CA LEU A 323 -5.91 -13.63 6.29
C LEU A 323 -5.29 -15.04 6.33
N ASP A 324 -4.34 -15.32 5.44
CA ASP A 324 -3.55 -16.55 5.42
C ASP A 324 -2.59 -16.69 6.61
N LEU A 325 -2.23 -15.57 7.25
CA LEU A 325 -1.35 -15.50 8.42
C LEU A 325 -2.12 -15.28 9.72
N CYS A 326 -3.23 -14.55 9.67
CA CYS A 326 -3.97 -14.10 10.86
C CYS A 326 -5.48 -14.26 10.67
N GLY A 327 -6.10 -15.16 11.43
CA GLY A 327 -7.53 -15.44 11.36
C GLY A 327 -8.41 -14.59 12.29
N ASP A 328 -7.80 -13.85 13.22
CA ASP A 328 -8.48 -13.10 14.27
C ASP A 328 -7.83 -11.72 14.49
N LEU A 329 -8.47 -10.88 15.31
CA LEU A 329 -8.01 -9.50 15.52
C LEU A 329 -6.68 -9.44 16.27
N ASP A 330 -6.48 -10.28 17.29
CA ASP A 330 -5.31 -10.22 18.17
C ASP A 330 -4.06 -10.69 17.42
N SER A 331 -4.19 -11.74 16.60
CA SER A 331 -3.10 -12.18 15.70
C SER A 331 -2.76 -11.11 14.66
N THR A 332 -3.77 -10.43 14.10
CA THR A 332 -3.56 -9.34 13.14
C THR A 332 -2.85 -8.14 13.78
N VAL A 333 -3.21 -7.78 15.01
CA VAL A 333 -2.53 -6.72 15.79
C VAL A 333 -1.09 -7.12 16.12
N THR A 334 -0.86 -8.37 16.51
CA THR A 334 0.50 -8.88 16.77
C THR A 334 1.38 -8.81 15.50
N LEU A 335 0.80 -9.11 14.33
CA LEU A 335 1.50 -8.99 13.05
C LEU A 335 1.78 -7.51 12.70
N ALA A 336 0.86 -6.61 12.99
CA ALA A 336 1.07 -5.17 12.86
C ALA A 336 2.26 -4.68 13.70
N ASP A 337 2.31 -5.05 14.98
CA ASP A 337 3.43 -4.71 15.88
C ASP A 337 4.77 -5.30 15.38
N LEU A 338 4.73 -6.51 14.84
CA LEU A 338 5.91 -7.13 14.20
C LEU A 338 6.38 -6.31 13.00
N ILE A 339 5.46 -5.87 12.14
CA ILE A 339 5.80 -5.04 10.98
C ILE A 339 6.43 -3.72 11.42
N GLU A 340 5.79 -2.99 12.33
CA GLU A 340 6.29 -1.70 12.82
C GLU A 340 7.66 -1.83 13.50
N SER A 341 7.93 -2.97 14.17
CA SER A 341 9.22 -3.19 14.85
C SER A 341 10.34 -3.76 13.98
N GLN A 342 10.04 -4.30 12.80
CA GLN A 342 11.04 -4.97 11.94
C GLN A 342 11.27 -4.30 10.59
N ALA A 343 10.26 -3.64 10.01
CA ALA A 343 10.39 -2.92 8.74
C ALA A 343 10.59 -1.44 9.03
N ALA A 344 11.76 -0.88 8.72
CA ALA A 344 12.12 0.52 9.01
C ALA A 344 11.54 1.10 10.33
N PRO A 345 11.94 0.61 11.52
CA PRO A 345 11.25 0.91 12.79
C PRO A 345 11.16 2.39 13.15
N GLU A 346 12.15 3.17 12.73
CA GLU A 346 12.22 4.62 12.94
C GLU A 346 11.29 5.42 12.00
N SER A 347 10.53 4.75 11.12
CA SER A 347 9.71 5.40 10.09
C SER A 347 8.21 5.43 10.39
N TRP A 348 7.76 4.88 11.51
CA TRP A 348 6.33 4.73 11.86
C TRP A 348 5.81 5.78 12.86
N ASP A 349 6.57 6.83 13.15
CA ASP A 349 6.19 7.86 14.13
C ASP A 349 5.07 8.77 13.60
N GLY A 350 3.85 8.41 13.96
CA GLY A 350 2.58 8.99 13.46
C GLY A 350 2.25 10.44 13.86
N VAL A 351 3.23 11.31 14.13
CA VAL A 351 2.98 12.76 14.26
C VAL A 351 3.47 13.46 12.99
N GLY A 352 2.55 13.65 12.05
CA GLY A 352 2.71 14.50 10.86
C GLY A 352 3.44 13.86 9.69
N ASN A 353 4.58 13.18 9.95
CA ASN A 353 5.54 12.87 8.87
C ASN A 353 5.87 11.37 8.71
N GLY A 354 5.53 10.52 9.68
CA GLY A 354 5.79 9.09 9.64
C GLY A 354 4.77 8.28 8.85
N GLY A 355 5.16 7.05 8.48
CA GLY A 355 4.27 6.06 7.93
C GLY A 355 3.19 5.62 8.90
N VAL A 356 2.12 5.09 8.33
CA VAL A 356 0.94 4.66 9.06
C VAL A 356 0.65 3.21 8.76
N LEU A 357 0.45 2.41 9.80
CA LEU A 357 -0.17 1.10 9.70
C LEU A 357 -1.50 1.12 10.48
N ALA A 358 -2.53 0.54 9.88
CA ALA A 358 -3.84 0.40 10.49
C ALA A 358 -4.43 -1.00 10.22
N VAL A 359 -4.98 -1.61 11.27
CA VAL A 359 -5.76 -2.86 11.16
C VAL A 359 -7.20 -2.49 10.79
N ALA A 360 -7.61 -2.78 9.56
CA ALA A 360 -8.95 -2.42 9.09
C ALA A 360 -10.02 -3.40 9.59
N LYS A 361 -9.68 -4.70 9.63
CA LYS A 361 -10.43 -5.81 10.25
C LYS A 361 -9.48 -7.02 10.38
N PRO A 362 -9.88 -8.12 11.05
CA PRO A 362 -9.07 -9.34 11.07
C PRO A 362 -8.62 -9.76 9.66
N GLY A 363 -7.32 -10.01 9.50
CA GLY A 363 -6.71 -10.41 8.24
C GLY A 363 -6.52 -9.31 7.20
N VAL A 364 -6.82 -8.02 7.51
CA VAL A 364 -6.65 -6.91 6.55
C VAL A 364 -5.91 -5.75 7.18
N LEU A 365 -4.72 -5.45 6.63
CA LEU A 365 -3.90 -4.31 7.01
C LEU A 365 -3.98 -3.23 5.93
N VAL A 366 -3.93 -1.97 6.34
CA VAL A 366 -3.79 -0.82 5.43
C VAL A 366 -2.58 -0.03 5.88
N ILE A 367 -1.65 0.16 4.95
CA ILE A 367 -0.35 0.76 5.21
C ILE A 367 -0.18 1.96 4.30
N ARG A 368 0.18 3.12 4.86
CA ARG A 368 0.69 4.27 4.12
C ARG A 368 2.18 4.44 4.41
N GLN A 369 3.03 4.16 3.42
CA GLN A 369 4.47 4.25 3.56
C GLN A 369 5.14 4.56 2.21
N SER A 370 6.44 4.82 2.24
CA SER A 370 7.28 4.94 1.07
C SER A 370 7.40 3.58 0.34
N ASP A 371 7.63 3.62 -0.98
CA ASP A 371 7.84 2.40 -1.78
C ASP A 371 8.90 1.42 -1.18
N PRO A 372 10.02 1.88 -0.60
CA PRO A 372 11.04 1.01 -0.01
C PRO A 372 10.54 0.27 1.23
N VAL A 373 9.83 0.97 2.11
CA VAL A 373 9.25 0.35 3.31
C VAL A 373 8.15 -0.63 2.91
N HIS A 374 7.34 -0.34 1.90
CA HIS A 374 6.39 -1.32 1.35
C HIS A 374 7.04 -2.60 0.84
N ASP A 375 8.29 -2.53 0.36
CA ASP A 375 9.08 -3.68 -0.07
C ASP A 375 9.69 -4.44 1.10
N GLU A 376 10.16 -3.75 2.15
CA GLU A 376 10.55 -4.39 3.42
C GLU A 376 9.37 -5.13 4.06
N VAL A 377 8.19 -4.50 4.11
CA VAL A 377 6.96 -5.13 4.61
C VAL A 377 6.60 -6.36 3.79
N ALA A 378 6.65 -6.28 2.46
CA ALA A 378 6.34 -7.43 1.60
C ALA A 378 7.34 -8.58 1.82
N ALA A 379 8.64 -8.28 1.89
CA ALA A 379 9.68 -9.28 2.15
C ALA A 379 9.51 -9.93 3.54
N LEU A 380 9.18 -9.15 4.57
CA LEU A 380 8.89 -9.64 5.91
C LEU A 380 7.68 -10.58 5.91
N LEU A 381 6.58 -10.18 5.26
CA LEU A 381 5.38 -11.01 5.16
C LEU A 381 5.64 -12.31 4.41
N ASP A 382 6.42 -12.28 3.34
CA ASP A 382 6.80 -13.48 2.58
C ASP A 382 7.69 -14.42 3.41
N GLU A 383 8.60 -13.86 4.23
CA GLU A 383 9.40 -14.65 5.15
C GLU A 383 8.54 -15.29 6.25
N VAL A 384 7.60 -14.53 6.83
CA VAL A 384 6.64 -15.06 7.81
C VAL A 384 5.79 -16.17 7.19
N ARG A 385 5.28 -15.99 5.97
CA ARG A 385 4.55 -17.04 5.22
C ARG A 385 5.41 -18.27 5.02
N ARG A 386 6.66 -18.11 4.58
CA ARG A 386 7.60 -19.22 4.37
C ARG A 386 7.83 -20.01 5.65
N VAL A 387 8.07 -19.32 6.77
CA VAL A 387 8.26 -19.95 8.08
C VAL A 387 6.96 -20.58 8.59
N HIS A 388 5.82 -19.92 8.44
CA HIS A 388 4.51 -20.42 8.85
C HIS A 388 4.13 -21.69 8.07
N HIS A 389 4.33 -21.71 6.75
CA HIS A 389 4.15 -22.92 5.93
C HIS A 389 5.13 -24.04 6.31
N ALA A 390 6.40 -23.72 6.54
CA ALA A 390 7.40 -24.70 6.98
C ALA A 390 7.12 -25.23 8.40
N ALA A 391 6.58 -24.40 9.29
CA ALA A 391 6.15 -24.78 10.64
C ALA A 391 4.86 -25.62 10.61
N GLY A 392 3.95 -25.35 9.67
CA GLY A 392 2.82 -26.21 9.35
C GLY A 392 3.22 -27.56 8.72
N GLN A 393 4.41 -27.66 8.10
CA GLN A 393 4.98 -28.89 7.54
C GLN A 393 5.95 -29.63 8.47
N ARG A 394 6.42 -29.00 9.56
CA ARG A 394 7.04 -29.76 10.64
C ARG A 394 5.94 -30.59 11.27
N ASP A 395 6.08 -31.91 11.19
CA ASP A 395 5.34 -32.87 12.02
C ASP A 395 5.13 -32.22 13.37
N HIS A 396 3.90 -31.79 13.58
CA HIS A 396 3.53 -31.14 14.81
C HIS A 396 3.86 -32.16 15.89
N TYR A 397 4.83 -31.84 16.73
CA TYR A 397 4.68 -32.11 18.16
C TYR A 397 3.57 -31.18 18.70
N GLY A 398 2.41 -31.21 18.02
CA GLY A 398 1.15 -30.81 18.54
C GLY A 398 0.75 -31.87 19.55
N PRO A 399 -0.12 -31.53 20.50
CA PRO A 399 -0.64 -32.53 21.39
C PRO A 399 -1.22 -33.69 20.58
N ASP A 400 -0.80 -34.91 20.91
CA ASP A 400 -1.10 -36.15 20.20
C ASP A 400 -2.55 -36.14 19.67
N PRO A 401 -2.80 -36.34 18.36
CA PRO A 401 -4.15 -36.40 17.80
C PRO A 401 -5.05 -37.42 18.52
N ALA A 402 -4.46 -38.48 19.07
CA ALA A 402 -5.13 -39.49 19.88
C ALA A 402 -5.29 -39.10 21.36
N GLU A 403 -4.73 -37.97 21.81
CA GLU A 403 -4.92 -37.45 23.16
C GLU A 403 -6.39 -37.14 23.40
N VAL A 404 -6.95 -37.76 24.44
CA VAL A 404 -8.32 -37.54 24.87
C VAL A 404 -8.38 -36.30 25.76
N VAL A 405 -9.08 -35.28 25.29
CA VAL A 405 -9.28 -34.01 26.01
C VAL A 405 -10.76 -33.74 26.22
N THR A 406 -11.09 -32.76 27.07
CA THR A 406 -12.46 -32.31 27.32
C THR A 406 -12.62 -30.87 26.84
N HIS A 407 -13.55 -30.63 25.92
CA HIS A 407 -13.90 -29.29 25.45
C HIS A 407 -15.31 -28.87 25.89
N TYR A 408 -15.46 -27.56 26.08
CA TYR A 408 -16.70 -26.91 26.52
C TYR A 408 -17.21 -26.03 25.38
N TYR A 409 -18.34 -26.41 24.79
CA TYR A 409 -18.97 -25.66 23.69
C TYR A 409 -20.21 -24.93 24.21
N VAL A 410 -20.11 -23.61 24.34
CA VAL A 410 -21.22 -22.76 24.79
C VAL A 410 -22.13 -22.42 23.61
N MET A 411 -23.42 -22.69 23.73
CA MET A 411 -24.43 -22.41 22.71
C MET A 411 -25.83 -22.27 23.32
N SER A 412 -26.85 -21.93 22.51
CA SER A 412 -28.24 -21.91 22.97
C SER A 412 -28.69 -23.31 23.43
N HIS A 413 -29.53 -23.38 24.45
CA HIS A 413 -30.02 -24.63 25.05
C HIS A 413 -30.56 -25.63 24.01
N ASP A 414 -31.39 -25.18 23.07
CA ASP A 414 -31.99 -26.04 22.04
C ASP A 414 -30.97 -26.58 21.04
N MET A 415 -29.96 -25.77 20.71
CA MET A 415 -28.83 -26.19 19.87
C MET A 415 -27.97 -27.22 20.62
N ALA A 416 -27.65 -26.98 21.90
CA ALA A 416 -26.86 -27.92 22.70
C ALA A 416 -27.55 -29.29 22.79
N LYS A 417 -28.87 -29.30 23.01
CA LYS A 417 -29.67 -30.52 23.03
C LYS A 417 -29.63 -31.24 21.68
N SER A 418 -29.84 -30.50 20.60
CA SER A 418 -29.81 -31.06 19.23
C SER A 418 -28.42 -31.60 18.86
N MET A 419 -27.35 -30.89 19.23
CA MET A 419 -25.97 -31.32 19.01
C MET A 419 -25.64 -32.57 19.82
N ALA A 420 -26.07 -32.65 21.09
CA ALA A 420 -25.84 -33.83 21.92
C ALA A 420 -26.41 -35.12 21.30
N GLU A 421 -27.56 -35.02 20.63
CA GLU A 421 -28.24 -36.15 20.00
C GLU A 421 -27.67 -36.52 18.62
N ASN A 422 -27.04 -35.57 17.91
CA ASN A 422 -26.69 -35.73 16.49
C ASN A 422 -25.19 -35.70 16.19
N LEU A 423 -24.34 -35.16 17.06
CA LEU A 423 -22.88 -35.17 16.86
C LEU A 423 -22.32 -36.57 16.58
N PRO A 424 -22.74 -37.65 17.27
CA PRO A 424 -22.27 -39.00 16.95
C PRO A 424 -22.65 -39.50 15.55
N LYS A 425 -23.64 -38.88 14.89
CA LYS A 425 -24.06 -39.22 13.52
C LYS A 425 -23.38 -38.33 12.47
N LEU A 426 -23.06 -37.10 12.84
CA LEU A 426 -22.46 -36.09 11.96
C LEU A 426 -20.93 -36.20 11.88
N VAL A 427 -20.30 -36.76 12.91
CA VAL A 427 -18.85 -36.93 13.01
C VAL A 427 -18.53 -38.42 13.02
N GLN A 428 -17.85 -38.93 11.99
CA GLN A 428 -17.53 -40.35 11.83
C GLN A 428 -16.03 -40.53 11.52
N PRO A 429 -15.35 -41.51 12.16
CA PRO A 429 -15.89 -42.48 13.11
C PRO A 429 -16.11 -41.89 14.51
N TRP A 430 -17.25 -42.21 15.15
CA TRP A 430 -17.53 -41.81 16.55
C TRP A 430 -17.25 -42.97 17.51
N THR A 431 -16.44 -42.75 18.54
CA THR A 431 -16.23 -43.75 19.60
C THR A 431 -17.30 -43.56 20.67
N ALA A 432 -18.19 -44.53 20.86
CA ALA A 432 -19.18 -44.45 21.94
C ALA A 432 -18.53 -44.72 23.31
N PRO A 433 -18.96 -44.02 24.38
CA PRO A 433 -18.45 -44.28 25.72
C PRO A 433 -18.81 -45.70 26.16
N ASN A 434 -17.86 -46.39 26.79
CA ASN A 434 -18.09 -47.72 27.33
C ASN A 434 -19.12 -47.65 28.48
N GLN A 435 -20.09 -48.55 28.52
CA GLN A 435 -21.20 -48.50 29.49
C GLN A 435 -20.74 -48.58 30.96
N ALA A 436 -19.52 -49.06 31.21
CA ALA A 436 -18.90 -49.10 32.54
C ALA A 436 -18.26 -47.76 32.98
N GLU A 437 -17.99 -46.83 32.05
CA GLU A 437 -17.36 -45.54 32.29
C GLU A 437 -18.19 -44.42 31.65
N ALA A 438 -19.15 -43.87 32.40
CA ALA A 438 -20.03 -42.79 31.93
C ALA A 438 -19.27 -41.53 31.43
N ASP A 439 -17.99 -41.42 31.78
CA ASP A 439 -17.09 -40.29 31.47
C ASP A 439 -15.97 -40.69 30.50
N GLY A 440 -16.11 -41.84 29.82
CA GLY A 440 -15.16 -42.34 28.83
C GLY A 440 -15.04 -41.45 27.59
N VAL A 441 -14.11 -41.83 26.69
CA VAL A 441 -13.98 -41.24 25.35
C VAL A 441 -15.32 -41.37 24.61
N GLY A 442 -15.82 -40.28 24.02
CA GLY A 442 -17.14 -40.25 23.39
C GLY A 442 -18.26 -39.71 24.25
N SER A 443 -17.99 -39.36 25.51
CA SER A 443 -19.03 -38.82 26.40
C SER A 443 -19.41 -37.40 26.02
N ILE A 444 -20.72 -37.14 26.03
CA ILE A 444 -21.33 -35.84 25.81
C ILE A 444 -22.23 -35.53 27.01
N ARG A 445 -22.04 -34.36 27.62
CA ARG A 445 -22.85 -33.88 28.75
C ARG A 445 -23.39 -32.49 28.45
N LEU A 446 -24.65 -32.28 28.79
CA LEU A 446 -25.29 -30.97 28.69
C LEU A 446 -25.37 -30.36 30.08
N VAL A 447 -24.79 -29.17 30.25
CA VAL A 447 -24.84 -28.38 31.48
C VAL A 447 -25.61 -27.10 31.17
N VAL A 448 -26.75 -26.90 31.82
CA VAL A 448 -27.53 -25.66 31.67
C VAL A 448 -26.73 -24.51 32.28
N SER A 449 -26.63 -23.39 31.55
CA SER A 449 -25.92 -22.17 31.97
C SER A 449 -26.92 -21.03 32.17
N GLU A 450 -26.46 -19.90 32.72
CA GLU A 450 -27.29 -18.71 32.90
C GLU A 450 -27.78 -18.17 31.55
N ASP A 451 -29.03 -17.71 31.51
CA ASP A 451 -29.63 -17.15 30.30
C ASP A 451 -28.82 -15.94 29.83
N ARG A 452 -28.56 -15.87 28.52
CA ARG A 452 -27.83 -14.76 27.93
C ARG A 452 -28.80 -13.72 27.40
N GLU A 453 -28.55 -12.47 27.76
CA GLU A 453 -29.27 -11.34 27.19
C GLU A 453 -28.87 -11.17 25.72
N GLN A 454 -29.84 -11.26 24.81
CA GLN A 454 -29.62 -11.08 23.38
C GLN A 454 -30.58 -10.05 22.81
N ARG A 455 -30.01 -9.04 22.13
CA ARG A 455 -30.78 -8.01 21.45
C ARG A 455 -31.27 -8.53 20.10
N ALA A 456 -32.58 -8.59 19.91
CA ALA A 456 -33.19 -8.99 18.66
C ALA A 456 -33.06 -7.88 17.60
N LYS A 457 -33.24 -8.24 16.32
CA LYS A 457 -33.15 -7.30 15.18
C LYS A 457 -34.18 -6.16 15.24
N ASP A 458 -35.25 -6.34 16.00
CA ASP A 458 -36.31 -5.34 16.26
C ASP A 458 -35.98 -4.41 17.45
N GLY A 459 -34.80 -4.56 18.07
CA GLY A 459 -34.35 -3.76 19.21
C GLY A 459 -34.87 -4.25 20.56
N THR A 460 -35.72 -5.28 20.62
CA THR A 460 -36.20 -5.87 21.87
C THR A 460 -35.13 -6.75 22.53
N MET A 461 -35.05 -6.71 23.86
CA MET A 461 -34.19 -7.61 24.63
C MET A 461 -34.90 -8.94 24.84
N ARG A 462 -34.26 -10.04 24.46
CA ARG A 462 -34.75 -11.39 24.68
C ARG A 462 -33.72 -12.19 25.47
N TRP A 463 -34.21 -12.90 26.49
CA TRP A 463 -33.42 -13.88 27.21
C TRP A 463 -33.35 -15.15 26.38
N VAL A 464 -32.14 -15.58 26.04
CA VAL A 464 -31.92 -16.82 25.28
C VAL A 464 -31.24 -17.82 26.20
N PRO A 465 -31.95 -18.91 26.58
CA PRO A 465 -31.40 -19.95 27.42
C PRO A 465 -30.10 -20.50 26.82
N GLN A 466 -29.04 -20.56 27.61
CA GLN A 466 -27.74 -21.09 27.21
C GLN A 466 -27.51 -22.46 27.84
N ALA A 467 -26.71 -23.27 27.15
CA ALA A 467 -26.16 -24.50 27.71
C ALA A 467 -24.73 -24.71 27.20
N THR A 468 -23.94 -25.39 28.01
CA THR A 468 -22.59 -25.80 27.68
C THR A 468 -22.59 -27.29 27.39
N LEU A 469 -22.15 -27.66 26.19
CA LEU A 469 -21.92 -29.03 25.80
C LEU A 469 -20.49 -29.40 26.20
N VAL A 470 -20.35 -30.30 27.17
CA VAL A 470 -19.06 -30.82 27.64
C VAL A 470 -18.82 -32.15 26.94
N ILE A 471 -17.82 -32.18 26.05
CA ILE A 471 -17.50 -33.37 25.26
C ILE A 471 -16.10 -33.82 25.59
N ARG A 472 -15.92 -35.11 25.85
CA ARG A 472 -14.61 -35.73 26.04
C ARG A 472 -14.29 -36.65 24.85
N HIS A 473 -13.37 -36.24 23.98
CA HIS A 473 -12.94 -37.03 22.83
C HIS A 473 -11.46 -36.78 22.51
N THR A 474 -10.93 -37.55 21.55
CA THR A 474 -9.64 -37.26 20.91
C THR A 474 -9.63 -35.87 20.28
N ARG A 475 -8.47 -35.24 20.22
CA ARG A 475 -8.30 -33.91 19.60
C ARG A 475 -8.70 -33.89 18.13
N GLU A 476 -8.36 -34.94 17.40
CA GLU A 476 -8.76 -35.09 16.00
C GLU A 476 -10.29 -35.00 15.83
N THR A 477 -11.05 -35.69 16.67
CA THR A 477 -12.51 -35.63 16.62
C THR A 477 -13.04 -34.28 17.09
N HIS A 478 -12.37 -33.59 18.00
CA HIS A 478 -12.76 -32.23 18.39
C HIS A 478 -12.69 -31.22 17.25
N GLU A 479 -11.75 -31.36 16.32
CA GLU A 479 -11.72 -30.54 15.11
C GLU A 479 -12.93 -30.81 14.21
N GLN A 480 -13.28 -32.09 14.01
CA GLN A 480 -14.47 -32.47 13.25
C GLN A 480 -15.78 -31.99 13.92
N ILE A 481 -15.85 -32.04 15.26
CA ILE A 481 -16.97 -31.50 16.05
C ILE A 481 -17.10 -29.98 15.83
N ARG A 482 -15.98 -29.23 15.82
CA ARG A 482 -15.99 -27.78 15.56
C ARG A 482 -16.56 -27.47 14.17
N VAL A 483 -16.12 -28.21 13.15
CA VAL A 483 -16.63 -28.09 11.78
C VAL A 483 -18.13 -28.36 11.73
N ALA A 484 -18.59 -29.46 12.34
CA ALA A 484 -20.00 -29.83 12.36
C ALA A 484 -20.87 -28.77 13.07
N ILE A 485 -20.45 -28.27 14.23
CA ILE A 485 -21.16 -27.21 14.96
C ILE A 485 -21.24 -25.93 14.11
N HIS A 486 -20.14 -25.58 13.43
CA HIS A 486 -20.10 -24.41 12.56
C HIS A 486 -21.07 -24.56 11.38
N GLN A 487 -21.03 -25.70 10.68
CA GLN A 487 -21.93 -25.99 9.55
C GLN A 487 -23.40 -25.97 9.95
N VAL A 488 -23.75 -26.52 11.12
CA VAL A 488 -25.16 -26.48 11.58
C VAL A 488 -25.58 -25.07 11.96
N ARG A 489 -24.66 -24.24 12.48
CA ARG A 489 -24.98 -22.87 12.88
C ARG A 489 -25.08 -21.89 11.71
N PHE A 490 -24.26 -22.07 10.67
CA PHE A 490 -24.07 -21.07 9.62
C PHE A 490 -24.32 -21.61 8.20
N GLY A 491 -24.60 -22.90 8.03
CA GLY A 491 -24.69 -23.58 6.73
C GLY A 491 -23.33 -23.78 6.07
N ASP A 492 -23.31 -24.33 4.85
CA ASP A 492 -22.10 -24.64 4.06
C ASP A 492 -21.37 -23.40 3.50
N SER A 493 -21.67 -22.20 4.01
CA SER A 493 -21.01 -20.98 3.57
C SER A 493 -19.60 -20.88 4.17
N ARG A 494 -18.63 -21.46 3.44
CA ARG A 494 -17.17 -21.33 3.54
C ARG A 494 -16.50 -21.84 4.84
N MET A 495 -16.02 -23.07 4.78
CA MET A 495 -14.72 -23.45 5.35
C MET A 495 -13.75 -23.64 4.18
N ILE A 496 -13.10 -22.57 3.71
CA ILE A 496 -11.90 -22.71 2.87
C ILE A 496 -10.73 -22.58 3.85
N GLY A 497 -10.19 -23.73 4.23
CA GLY A 497 -9.08 -23.78 5.18
C GLY A 497 -8.87 -25.14 5.86
N ALA A 498 -9.03 -26.25 5.14
CA ALA A 498 -8.39 -27.53 5.45
C ALA A 498 -8.66 -28.55 4.33
N ALA A 499 -7.62 -29.26 3.91
CA ALA A 499 -7.59 -30.41 2.99
C ALA A 499 -7.75 -30.13 1.48
N ALA A 500 -6.62 -29.86 0.82
CA ALA A 500 -6.35 -30.34 -0.53
C ALA A 500 -4.89 -30.78 -0.61
N SER A 501 -4.60 -31.91 0.04
CA SER A 501 -3.43 -32.74 -0.20
C SER A 501 -3.83 -34.19 0.07
N GLU A 502 -4.57 -34.76 -0.87
CA GLU A 502 -4.37 -36.09 -1.47
C GLU A 502 -5.33 -36.27 -2.66
#